data_AF-A0A4Q5XM07-F1
#
_entry.id   AF-A0A4Q5XM07-F1
#
_cell.length_a   1.000
_cell.length_b   1.000
_cell.length_c   1.000
_cell.angle_alpha   90.00
_cell.angle_beta   90.00
_cell.angle_gamma   90.00
#
_symmetry.space_group_name_H-M   'P 1'
#
loop_
_entity.id
_entity.type
_entity.pdbx_description
1 polymer ?
#
loop_
_entity_poly.entity_id
_entity_poly.type
_entity_poly.pdbx_seq_one_letter_code
_entity_poly.pdbx_strand_id
1 'polypeptide(L)' 'MSKFTTFYEWLEKQKSQKTPLGSLAGEATRDEAFPKDVASLEALLAYLKTKKSSGLKLATAKIAWQTYARGAAPERPI' A
#
# COMPACT_ATOMS: atom_id res chain seq x y z
N MET A 1 -0.84 19.57 -5.35
CA MET A 1 -0.88 19.06 -3.96
C MET A 1 -0.96 17.55 -4.01
N SER A 2 0.13 16.85 -3.69
CA SER A 2 0.11 15.39 -3.56
C SER A 2 -0.92 15.04 -2.48
N LYS A 3 -2.00 14.37 -2.86
CA LYS A 3 -3.21 14.19 -2.03
C LYS A 3 -2.98 13.28 -0.81
N PHE A 4 -1.77 12.72 -0.66
CA PHE A 4 -1.34 11.81 0.40
C PHE A 4 0.15 12.03 0.69
N THR A 5 0.52 12.19 1.96
CA THR A 5 1.90 12.40 2.39
C THR A 5 2.69 11.10 2.42
N THR A 6 2.01 9.99 2.74
CA THR A 6 2.63 8.66 2.83
C THR A 6 1.77 7.58 2.18
N PHE A 7 2.39 6.46 1.81
CA PHE A 7 1.67 5.28 1.35
C PHE A 7 0.68 4.76 2.39
N TYR A 8 1.00 4.87 3.68
CA TYR A 8 0.13 4.45 4.77
C TYR A 8 -1.18 5.24 4.80
N GLU A 9 -1.13 6.57 4.67
CA GLU A 9 -2.35 7.40 4.60
C GLU A 9 -3.21 7.05 3.39
N TRP A 10 -2.59 6.81 2.24
CA TRP A 10 -3.31 6.37 1.05
C TRP A 10 -3.95 4.99 1.27
N LEU A 11 -3.20 4.05 1.85
CA LEU A 11 -3.67 2.70 2.15
C LEU A 11 -4.85 2.74 3.13
N GLU A 12 -4.82 3.64 4.12
CA GLU A 12 -5.91 3.81 5.07
C GLU A 12 -7.24 4.18 4.40
N LYS A 13 -7.21 4.98 3.33
CA LYS A 13 -8.41 5.29 2.56
C LYS A 13 -8.93 4.09 1.77
N GLN A 14 -8.08 3.12 1.46
CA GLN A 14 -8.48 1.91 0.73
C GLN A 14 -9.14 0.85 1.63
N LYS A 15 -9.00 0.92 2.96
CA LYS A 15 -9.52 -0.11 3.89
C LYS A 15 -11.03 -0.36 3.82
N SER A 16 -11.81 0.61 3.34
CA SER A 16 -13.25 0.48 3.16
C SER A 16 -13.66 -0.13 1.81
N GLN A 17 -12.71 -0.45 0.92
CA GLN A 17 -13.02 -1.09 -0.35
C GLN A 17 -13.29 -2.60 -0.16
N LYS A 18 -14.35 -3.11 -0.79
CA LYS A 18 -14.64 -4.57 -0.85
C LYS A 18 -13.79 -5.27 -1.91
N THR A 19 -12.49 -4.96 -1.93
CA THR A 19 -11.52 -5.52 -2.86
C THR A 19 -10.40 -6.22 -2.08
N PRO A 20 -9.61 -7.11 -2.72
CA PRO A 20 -8.43 -7.71 -2.08
C PRO A 20 -7.47 -6.65 -1.53
N LEU A 21 -7.40 -5.49 -2.20
CA LEU A 21 -6.67 -4.32 -1.74
C LEU A 21 -7.23 -3.75 -0.44
N GLY A 22 -8.55 -3.56 -0.36
CA GLY A 22 -9.17 -3.03 0.85
C GLY A 22 -9.08 -3.99 2.04
N SER A 23 -9.12 -5.31 1.77
CA SER A 23 -8.85 -6.32 2.78
C SER A 23 -7.41 -6.25 3.29
N LEU A 24 -6.42 -6.15 2.39
CA LEU A 24 -5.01 -5.97 2.74
C LEU A 24 -4.77 -4.65 3.48
N ALA A 25 -5.43 -3.57 3.07
CA ALA A 25 -5.37 -2.29 3.75
C ALA A 25 -5.97 -2.36 5.16
N GLY A 26 -7.09 -3.06 5.32
CA GLY A 26 -7.69 -3.33 6.62
C GLY A 26 -6.76 -4.10 7.56
N GLU A 27 -6.06 -5.12 7.05
CA GLU A 27 -5.07 -5.87 7.81
C GLU A 27 -3.84 -5.02 8.15
N ALA A 28 -3.29 -4.28 7.18
CA ALA A 28 -2.12 -3.43 7.36
C ALA A 28 -2.36 -2.26 8.31
N THR A 29 -3.56 -1.66 8.27
CA THR A 29 -3.93 -0.55 9.18
C THR A 29 -4.27 -1.01 10.59
N ARG A 30 -4.62 -2.28 10.78
CA ARG A 30 -4.80 -2.91 12.08
C ARG A 30 -3.49 -3.44 12.68
N ASP A 31 -2.48 -3.66 11.85
CA ASP A 31 -1.17 -4.10 12.30
C ASP A 31 -0.39 -2.90 12.84
N GLU A 32 -0.33 -2.76 14.16
CA GLU A 32 0.40 -1.68 14.83
C GLU A 32 1.90 -1.68 14.53
N ALA A 33 2.45 -2.84 14.15
CA ALA A 33 3.83 -2.98 13.73
C ALA A 33 4.03 -2.62 12.25
N PHE A 34 2.99 -2.23 11.53
CA PHE A 34 3.11 -1.85 10.12
C PHE A 34 3.89 -0.52 10.01
N PRO A 35 4.96 -0.47 9.22
CA PRO A 35 5.73 0.76 9.04
C PRO A 35 4.84 1.85 8.42
N LYS A 36 4.66 2.98 9.10
CA LYS A 36 3.88 4.10 8.57
C LYS A 36 4.66 4.89 7.51
N ASP A 37 5.98 4.86 7.62
CA ASP A 37 6.92 5.50 6.69
C ASP A 37 7.43 4.52 5.62
N VAL A 38 6.49 3.89 4.89
CA VAL A 38 6.88 3.08 3.73
C VAL A 38 7.23 4.00 2.57
N ALA A 39 8.52 4.27 2.41
CA ALA A 39 9.04 5.10 1.33
C ALA A 39 9.19 4.35 -0.02
N SER A 40 9.18 3.01 -0.01
CA SER A 40 9.46 2.20 -1.21
C SER A 40 8.75 0.85 -1.22
N LEU A 41 8.47 0.35 -2.43
CA LEU A 41 7.88 -0.97 -2.64
C LEU A 41 8.72 -2.10 -2.01
N GLU A 42 10.05 -1.97 -2.05
CA GLU A 42 10.96 -2.94 -1.47
C GLU A 42 10.80 -3.02 0.05
N ALA A 43 10.66 -1.88 0.74
CA ALA A 43 10.40 -1.85 2.18
C ALA A 43 9.06 -2.52 2.52
N LEU A 44 8.01 -2.26 1.73
CA LEU A 44 6.71 -2.91 1.88
C LEU A 44 6.81 -4.42 1.72
N LEU A 45 7.47 -4.88 0.66
CA LEU A 45 7.62 -6.30 0.37
C LEU A 45 8.51 -6.99 1.39
N ALA A 46 9.57 -6.33 1.87
CA ALA A 46 10.41 -6.85 2.94
C ALA A 46 9.60 -7.08 4.21
N TYR A 47 8.78 -6.10 4.63
CA TYR A 47 7.89 -6.24 5.78
C TYR A 47 6.86 -7.36 5.59
N LEU A 48 6.21 -7.43 4.44
CA LEU A 48 5.23 -8.50 4.19
C LEU A 48 5.89 -9.89 4.17
N LYS A 49 7.14 -9.99 3.71
CA LYS A 49 7.94 -11.22 3.80
C LYS A 49 8.25 -11.60 5.24
N THR A 50 8.60 -10.65 6.13
CA THR A 50 8.87 -10.97 7.55
C THR A 50 7.63 -11.51 8.26
N LYS A 51 6.43 -11.04 7.88
CA LYS A 51 5.14 -11.54 8.37
C LYS A 51 4.69 -12.87 7.75
N LYS A 52 5.51 -13.53 6.93
CA LYS A 52 5.14 -14.74 6.16
C LYS A 52 3.85 -14.54 5.34
N SER A 53 3.68 -13.36 4.75
CA SER A 53 2.48 -13.07 3.94
C SER A 53 2.40 -13.98 2.72
N SER A 54 1.19 -14.46 2.41
CA SER A 54 0.93 -15.29 1.23
C SER A 54 1.31 -14.57 -0.08
N GLY A 55 1.69 -15.32 -1.12
CA GLY A 55 2.08 -14.74 -2.42
C GLY A 55 1.01 -13.82 -3.03
N LEU A 56 -0.26 -14.09 -2.75
CA LEU A 56 -1.40 -13.26 -3.14
C LEU A 56 -1.38 -11.87 -2.48
N LYS A 57 -0.96 -11.77 -1.20
CA LYS A 57 -0.77 -10.50 -0.48
C LYS A 57 0.41 -9.72 -1.05
N LEU A 58 1.51 -10.39 -1.39
CA LEU A 58 2.67 -9.74 -2.04
C LEU A 58 2.31 -9.17 -3.41
N ALA A 59 1.54 -9.91 -4.22
CA ALA A 59 1.04 -9.43 -5.50
C ALA A 59 0.09 -8.24 -5.33
N THR A 60 -0.83 -8.33 -4.37
CA THR A 60 -1.78 -7.25 -4.04
C THR A 60 -1.04 -5.99 -3.58
N ALA A 61 -0.01 -6.13 -2.74
CA ALA A 61 0.82 -5.02 -2.28
C ALA A 61 1.61 -4.35 -3.41
N LYS A 62 2.11 -5.11 -4.39
CA LYS A 62 2.73 -4.55 -5.61
C LYS A 62 1.73 -3.70 -6.40
N ILE A 63 0.53 -4.23 -6.63
CA ILE A 63 -0.54 -3.52 -7.36
C ILE A 63 -0.97 -2.26 -6.58
N ALA A 64 -1.09 -2.36 -5.26
CA ALA A 64 -1.39 -1.25 -4.37
C ALA A 64 -0.36 -0.13 -4.54
N TRP A 65 0.93 -0.48 -4.47
CA TRP A 65 2.03 0.46 -4.62
C TRP A 65 2.07 1.10 -6.01
N GLN A 66 1.88 0.31 -7.06
CA GLN A 66 1.79 0.84 -8.43
C GLN A 66 0.62 1.81 -8.59
N THR A 67 -0.53 1.53 -7.97
CA THR A 67 -1.70 2.41 -7.99
C THR A 67 -1.44 3.70 -7.24
N TYR A 68 -0.83 3.62 -6.06
CA TYR A 68 -0.36 4.79 -5.30
C TYR A 68 0.63 5.62 -6.11
N ALA A 69 1.68 5.00 -6.65
CA ALA A 69 2.69 5.68 -7.47
C ALA A 69 2.09 6.31 -8.72
N ARG A 70 1.08 5.68 -9.34
CA ARG A 70 0.37 6.22 -10.51
C ARG A 70 -0.56 7.38 -10.16
N GLY A 71 -1.17 7.38 -8.98
CA GLY A 71 -2.00 8.48 -8.48
C GLY A 71 -1.22 9.61 -7.79
N ALA A 72 0.01 9.34 -7.35
CA ALA A 72 0.95 10.30 -6.78
C ALA A 72 1.86 10.93 -7.85
N ALA A 73 2.00 10.31 -9.01
CA ALA A 73 2.63 10.94 -10.17
C ALA A 73 1.78 12.15 -10.60
N PRO A 74 2.36 13.36 -10.68
CA PRO A 74 1.69 14.44 -11.38
C PRO A 74 1.46 13.98 -12.82
N GLU A 75 0.26 14.30 -13.31
CA GLU A 75 -0.23 14.11 -14.67
C GLU A 75 0.90 13.87 -15.68
N ARG A 76 0.92 12.68 -16.31
CA ARG A 76 1.70 12.52 -17.55
C ARG A 76 1.14 13.54 -18.54
N PRO A 77 1.94 14.48 -19.06
CA PRO A 77 1.50 15.29 -20.17
C PRO A 77 1.37 14.37 -21.38
N ILE A 78 0.18 14.34 -21.98
CA ILE A 78 -0.02 13.88 -23.36
C ILE A 78 0.01 15.07 -24.29
#